data_AF-A0A5C3EAD8-F1
#
_entry.id   AF-A0A5C3EAD8-F1
#
_cell.length_a   1.000
_cell.length_b   1.000
_cell.length_c   1.000
_cell.angle_alpha   90.00
_cell.angle_beta   90.00
_cell.angle_gamma   90.00
#
_symmetry.space_group_name_H-M   'P 1'
#
loop_
_entity.id
_entity.type
_entity.pdbx_description
1 polymer ?
#
loop_
_entity_poly.entity_id
_entity_poly.type
_entity_poly.pdbx_seq_one_letter_code
_entity_poly.pdbx_strand_id
1 'polypeptide(L)'
;MKPLLRPLPASRLGVSSAMQRSLLANRALSTMRVVRPAPTPSQPTSRLTRALPIAPVARPYSTAPNSHQVMQSFGTPFAQFIYTISRIARIITFTALGVATIGVVSFEAAHQYVEHVAMPSSAPFFSSSASEDEFGWTQQALEESWSGSTKHTGTDPRLGIKGRHAVRSAWMCVNWGGGISPGVMFGGNSSSSGLGRTAVTSMEAAKTLKVEDGMILAMQYLNLAVKIAASKGIKLPDTDGIRAGLVSESVAREQLKNVDPLAVALEGRLAAVKERQGSRGALESAIASYERLYDIASMSQSEEGADGERASKLVRLATKLGDLHSALEEREEAEEWLNRAVGIAASAGASTPDLHNMQTVTVPGTAATEKKKSRFGGWFSSSAKSPSPVVDSTPSTPAAPATASSTAAAAVAALTPALTRALITALVSKSAFHAHTPTTSSLQTALQTQISALQLSAAEQDRLLTPAGAAVAAVGAELHNLWLTHHQSVLDLHVAETIFALTRKDASGSSSKLLPTAWFKGHEKKGSKSIEWVDQADMRAAGVIKALEEATASAKGAKKDAKKQEDKLELAPKWTNDKAVKLTAGRVLRDAKRVQSAAGRCRVTLEGL
;
A
#
# COMPACT_ATOMS: atom_id res chain seq x y z
N MET A 1 57.42 -11.99 0.37
CA MET A 1 56.45 -12.14 1.46
C MET A 1 55.06 -12.21 0.85
N LYS A 2 54.39 -13.37 0.95
CA LYS A 2 53.08 -13.65 0.33
C LYS A 2 51.96 -13.29 1.32
N PRO A 3 50.83 -12.69 0.87
CA PRO A 3 49.68 -12.50 1.73
C PRO A 3 48.84 -13.79 1.80
N LEU A 4 48.54 -14.22 3.03
CA LEU A 4 47.65 -15.34 3.34
C LEU A 4 46.20 -14.88 3.27
N LEU A 5 45.47 -15.37 2.26
CA LEU A 5 44.01 -15.30 2.23
C LEU A 5 43.46 -16.49 3.02
N ARG A 6 42.70 -16.19 4.08
CA ARG A 6 41.95 -17.16 4.89
C ARG A 6 40.54 -17.31 4.29
N PRO A 7 40.03 -18.51 4.02
CA PRO A 7 38.65 -18.70 3.58
C PRO A 7 37.71 -18.71 4.78
N LEU A 8 36.58 -18.01 4.66
CA LEU A 8 35.45 -18.07 5.60
C LEU A 8 34.59 -19.31 5.30
N PRO A 9 34.02 -19.98 6.33
CA PRO A 9 33.18 -21.15 6.14
C PRO A 9 31.77 -20.77 5.67
N ALA A 10 31.27 -21.49 4.67
CA ALA A 10 29.90 -21.40 4.19
C ALA A 10 28.93 -21.96 5.24
N SER A 11 28.14 -21.09 5.86
CA SER A 11 27.03 -21.47 6.73
C SER A 11 25.87 -21.98 5.86
N ARG A 12 25.56 -23.27 6.02
CA ARG A 12 24.36 -23.91 5.46
C ARG A 12 23.10 -23.28 6.03
N LEU A 13 22.29 -22.63 5.19
CA LEU A 13 20.88 -22.36 5.49
C LEU A 13 20.10 -23.67 5.33
N GLY A 14 19.78 -24.28 6.46
CA GLY A 14 18.81 -25.37 6.53
C GLY A 14 17.40 -24.81 6.42
N VAL A 15 16.81 -24.87 5.22
CA VAL A 15 15.37 -24.67 5.04
C VAL A 15 14.68 -25.98 5.46
N SER A 16 14.06 -25.97 6.63
CA SER A 16 13.21 -27.05 7.10
C SER A 16 11.94 -27.11 6.25
N SER A 17 11.95 -28.01 5.28
CA SER A 17 10.75 -28.50 4.60
C SER A 17 10.07 -29.52 5.50
N ALA A 18 8.91 -29.18 6.05
CA ALA A 18 8.04 -30.16 6.72
C ALA A 18 6.57 -29.89 6.42
N MET A 19 5.99 -30.85 5.70
CA MET A 19 4.58 -31.27 5.69
C MET A 19 3.49 -30.29 5.23
N GLN A 20 3.25 -30.30 3.92
CA GLN A 20 1.89 -30.31 3.40
C GLN A 20 1.52 -31.75 3.01
N ARG A 21 0.55 -32.34 3.72
CA ARG A 21 -0.19 -33.53 3.26
C ARG A 21 -1.69 -33.29 3.41
N SER A 22 -2.38 -33.69 2.34
CA SER A 22 -3.79 -34.08 2.28
C SER A 22 -4.83 -32.97 2.40
N LEU A 23 -5.52 -32.69 1.29
CA LEU A 23 -6.94 -33.04 1.11
C LEU A 23 -7.27 -32.97 -0.39
N LEU A 24 -7.19 -34.14 -1.05
CA LEU A 24 -7.80 -34.38 -2.35
C LEU A 24 -9.28 -34.65 -2.13
N ALA A 25 -10.15 -33.75 -2.60
CA ALA A 25 -11.56 -34.04 -2.79
C ALA A 25 -11.90 -33.86 -4.28
N ASN A 26 -12.09 -35.01 -4.94
CA ASN A 26 -12.50 -35.18 -6.32
C ASN A 26 -13.70 -34.29 -6.67
N ARG A 27 -13.58 -33.51 -7.75
CA ARG A 27 -14.74 -32.89 -8.41
C ARG A 27 -14.85 -33.47 -9.81
N ALA A 28 -15.94 -34.22 -10.04
CA ALA A 28 -16.32 -34.75 -11.33
C ALA A 28 -16.55 -33.60 -12.32
N LEU A 29 -15.83 -33.62 -13.44
CA LEU A 29 -16.05 -32.72 -14.56
C LEU A 29 -17.29 -33.18 -15.33
N SER A 30 -18.26 -32.27 -15.42
CA SER A 30 -19.42 -32.38 -16.28
C SER A 30 -18.97 -32.44 -17.73
N THR A 31 -19.28 -33.54 -18.40
CA THR A 31 -18.98 -33.80 -19.81
C THR A 31 -19.86 -32.89 -20.69
N MET A 32 -19.27 -31.85 -21.28
CA MET A 32 -19.93 -31.12 -22.36
C MET A 32 -20.03 -32.02 -23.59
N ARG A 33 -21.28 -32.40 -23.89
CA ARG A 33 -21.69 -33.21 -25.04
C ARG A 33 -21.55 -32.37 -26.31
N VAL A 34 -20.47 -32.61 -27.07
CA VAL A 34 -20.30 -32.09 -28.43
C VAL A 34 -21.31 -32.78 -29.35
N VAL A 35 -22.27 -32.03 -29.88
CA VAL A 35 -23.21 -32.49 -30.91
C VAL A 35 -22.45 -32.53 -32.24
N ARG A 36 -22.19 -33.76 -32.71
CA ARG A 36 -21.58 -34.07 -34.00
C ARG A 36 -22.68 -34.03 -35.09
N PRO A 37 -22.53 -33.28 -36.19
CA PRO A 37 -23.45 -33.39 -37.31
C PRO A 37 -23.27 -34.74 -38.01
N ALA A 38 -24.39 -35.39 -38.33
CA ALA A 38 -24.46 -36.69 -38.96
C ALA A 38 -24.07 -36.63 -40.46
N PRO A 39 -23.41 -37.65 -41.01
CA PRO A 39 -23.16 -37.77 -42.45
C PRO A 39 -24.45 -38.19 -43.19
N THR A 40 -24.72 -37.54 -44.32
CA THR A 40 -25.80 -37.89 -45.24
C THR A 40 -25.49 -39.18 -46.02
N PRO A 41 -26.50 -40.03 -46.28
CA PRO A 41 -26.32 -41.31 -46.93
C PRO A 41 -26.18 -41.20 -48.47
N SER A 42 -25.32 -42.08 -48.97
CA SER A 42 -25.11 -42.44 -50.37
C SER A 42 -26.39 -42.92 -51.06
N GLN A 43 -26.63 -42.42 -52.28
CA GLN A 43 -27.66 -42.95 -53.18
C GLN A 43 -27.15 -44.11 -54.06
N PRO A 44 -28.05 -45.03 -54.45
CA PRO A 44 -27.69 -46.30 -55.05
C PRO A 44 -27.45 -46.23 -56.56
N THR A 45 -26.58 -47.13 -56.97
CA THR A 45 -26.36 -47.68 -58.30
C THR A 45 -27.67 -48.05 -59.01
N SER A 46 -27.83 -47.62 -60.25
CA SER A 46 -28.71 -48.27 -61.23
C SER A 46 -27.91 -48.62 -62.48
N ARG A 47 -27.78 -49.93 -62.71
CA ARG A 47 -27.36 -50.57 -63.96
C ARG A 47 -28.33 -50.21 -65.08
N LEU A 48 -27.82 -50.05 -66.31
CA LEU A 48 -28.47 -50.63 -67.48
C LEU A 48 -27.41 -50.95 -68.55
N THR A 49 -27.31 -52.23 -68.84
CA THR A 49 -26.59 -52.88 -69.92
C THR A 49 -27.17 -52.49 -71.28
N ARG A 50 -26.31 -52.10 -72.24
CA ARG A 50 -26.54 -52.38 -73.66
C ARG A 50 -25.20 -52.45 -74.40
N ALA A 51 -24.87 -53.66 -74.87
CA ALA A 51 -23.82 -53.92 -75.85
C ALA A 51 -24.33 -53.65 -77.27
N LEU A 52 -23.42 -53.24 -78.17
CA LEU A 52 -23.37 -53.42 -79.65
C LEU A 52 -22.49 -52.30 -80.28
N PRO A 53 -22.03 -52.43 -81.53
CA PRO A 53 -20.95 -53.27 -82.02
C PRO A 53 -19.70 -52.44 -82.41
N ILE A 54 -18.58 -53.15 -82.52
CA ILE A 54 -17.28 -52.65 -82.98
C ILE A 54 -17.39 -52.23 -84.46
N ALA A 55 -17.07 -50.97 -84.76
CA ALA A 55 -16.70 -50.52 -86.10
C ALA A 55 -15.43 -49.64 -85.98
N PRO A 56 -14.30 -50.02 -86.59
CA PRO A 56 -13.06 -49.26 -86.51
C PRO A 56 -13.13 -48.08 -87.48
N VAL A 57 -13.63 -46.94 -87.01
CA VAL A 57 -13.44 -45.67 -87.73
C VAL A 57 -12.06 -45.14 -87.32
N ALA A 58 -11.08 -45.32 -88.20
CA ALA A 58 -9.79 -44.66 -88.13
C ALA A 58 -10.01 -43.15 -88.07
N ARG A 59 -10.01 -42.58 -86.86
CA ARG A 59 -10.01 -41.13 -86.68
C ARG A 59 -8.60 -40.65 -87.03
N PRO A 60 -8.46 -39.66 -87.92
CA PRO A 60 -7.18 -39.04 -88.17
C PRO A 60 -6.68 -38.44 -86.85
N TYR A 61 -5.59 -38.98 -86.32
CA TYR A 61 -4.84 -38.33 -85.25
C TYR A 61 -4.30 -37.03 -85.83
N SER A 62 -5.03 -35.94 -85.60
CA SER A 62 -4.48 -34.61 -85.82
C SER A 62 -3.37 -34.41 -84.80
N THR A 63 -2.13 -34.57 -85.26
CA THR A 63 -0.91 -34.28 -84.52
C THR A 63 -0.60 -32.78 -84.48
N ALA A 64 -1.51 -31.94 -85.00
CA ALA A 64 -1.40 -30.50 -84.81
C ALA A 64 -1.72 -30.17 -83.33
N PRO A 65 -0.76 -29.59 -82.58
CA PRO A 65 -0.98 -29.26 -81.18
C PRO A 65 -2.17 -28.30 -81.09
N ASN A 66 -3.25 -28.77 -80.48
CA ASN A 66 -4.45 -27.97 -80.29
C ASN A 66 -4.15 -26.89 -79.24
N SER A 67 -3.57 -25.78 -79.71
CA SER A 67 -3.18 -24.63 -78.89
C SER A 67 -4.35 -24.11 -78.05
N HIS A 68 -5.57 -24.19 -78.57
CA HIS A 68 -6.80 -23.88 -77.83
C HIS A 68 -7.06 -24.81 -76.65
N GLN A 69 -6.78 -26.10 -76.79
CA GLN A 69 -6.97 -27.07 -75.71
C GLN A 69 -5.90 -26.92 -74.63
N VAL A 70 -4.65 -26.60 -75.01
CA VAL A 70 -3.57 -26.28 -74.06
C VAL A 70 -3.94 -25.01 -73.30
N MET A 71 -4.33 -23.92 -73.98
CA MET A 71 -4.74 -22.68 -73.31
C MET A 71 -5.96 -22.86 -72.40
N GLN A 72 -6.96 -23.66 -72.78
CA GLN A 72 -8.11 -23.95 -71.93
C GLN A 72 -7.75 -24.81 -70.71
N SER A 73 -6.85 -25.77 -70.89
CA SER A 73 -6.41 -26.66 -69.80
C SER A 73 -5.55 -25.94 -68.74
N PHE A 74 -4.80 -24.91 -69.11
CA PHE A 74 -3.98 -24.13 -68.15
C PHE A 74 -4.65 -22.83 -67.69
N GLY A 75 -5.49 -22.20 -68.53
CA GLY A 75 -6.13 -20.93 -68.20
C GLY A 75 -7.17 -21.06 -67.09
N THR A 76 -7.98 -22.12 -67.10
CA THR A 76 -9.05 -22.31 -66.10
C THR A 76 -8.52 -22.63 -64.69
N PRO A 77 -7.52 -23.51 -64.49
CA PRO A 77 -6.95 -23.75 -63.16
C PRO A 77 -6.12 -22.56 -62.66
N PHE A 78 -5.44 -21.84 -63.56
CA PHE A 78 -4.68 -20.64 -63.17
C PHE A 78 -5.60 -19.52 -62.69
N ALA A 79 -6.70 -19.25 -63.40
CA ALA A 79 -7.70 -18.28 -62.95
C ALA A 79 -8.32 -18.67 -61.59
N GLN A 80 -8.60 -19.96 -61.39
CA GLN A 80 -9.06 -20.47 -60.08
C GLN A 80 -8.00 -20.31 -59.00
N PHE A 81 -6.72 -20.54 -59.28
CA PHE A 81 -5.61 -20.32 -58.36
C PHE A 81 -5.44 -18.85 -57.97
N ILE A 82 -5.51 -17.92 -58.92
CA ILE A 82 -5.47 -16.49 -58.62
C ILE A 82 -6.69 -16.06 -57.80
N TYR A 83 -7.88 -16.60 -58.10
CA TYR A 83 -9.09 -16.33 -57.32
C TYR A 83 -8.99 -16.89 -55.89
N THR A 84 -8.47 -18.10 -55.70
CA THR A 84 -8.28 -18.69 -54.37
C THR A 84 -7.24 -17.93 -53.56
N ILE A 85 -6.11 -17.56 -54.17
CA ILE A 85 -5.10 -16.70 -53.52
C ILE A 85 -5.72 -15.36 -53.15
N SER A 86 -6.43 -14.69 -54.06
CA SER A 86 -7.07 -13.42 -53.76
C SER A 86 -8.07 -13.54 -52.61
N ARG A 87 -8.85 -14.62 -52.57
CA ARG A 87 -9.79 -14.90 -51.49
C ARG A 87 -9.07 -15.13 -50.16
N ILE A 88 -8.00 -15.93 -50.14
CA ILE A 88 -7.20 -16.19 -48.95
C ILE A 88 -6.55 -14.90 -48.45
N ALA A 89 -5.95 -14.11 -49.36
CA ALA A 89 -5.36 -12.83 -49.03
C ALA A 89 -6.38 -11.88 -48.39
N ARG A 90 -7.59 -11.77 -48.95
CA ARG A 90 -8.67 -10.96 -48.36
C ARG A 90 -9.06 -11.45 -46.97
N ILE A 91 -9.23 -12.76 -46.79
CA ILE A 91 -9.56 -13.34 -45.47
C ILE A 91 -8.46 -12.98 -44.47
N ILE A 92 -7.19 -13.19 -44.82
CA ILE A 92 -6.05 -12.84 -43.95
C ILE A 92 -6.04 -11.35 -43.62
N THR A 93 -6.25 -10.46 -44.61
CA THR A 93 -6.26 -9.01 -44.35
C THR A 93 -7.44 -8.59 -43.49
N PHE A 94 -8.64 -9.13 -43.72
CA PHE A 94 -9.82 -8.80 -42.91
C PHE A 94 -9.73 -9.39 -41.51
N THR A 95 -9.16 -10.58 -41.35
CA THR A 95 -8.88 -11.17 -40.03
C THR A 95 -7.81 -10.37 -39.30
N ALA A 96 -6.70 -10.00 -39.95
CA ALA A 96 -5.64 -9.20 -39.34
C ALA A 96 -6.17 -7.82 -38.92
N LEU A 97 -6.94 -7.16 -39.79
CA LEU A 97 -7.59 -5.89 -39.48
C LEU A 97 -8.57 -6.05 -38.33
N GLY A 98 -9.39 -7.11 -38.33
CA GLY A 98 -10.35 -7.40 -37.26
C GLY A 98 -9.67 -7.65 -35.90
N VAL A 99 -8.57 -8.40 -35.88
CA VAL A 99 -7.79 -8.63 -34.65
C VAL A 99 -7.16 -7.31 -34.18
N ALA A 100 -6.61 -6.51 -35.08
CA ALA A 100 -6.02 -5.21 -34.75
C ALA A 100 -7.07 -4.24 -34.19
N THR A 101 -8.25 -4.14 -34.79
CA THR A 101 -9.33 -3.25 -34.31
C THR A 101 -9.85 -3.69 -32.95
N ILE A 102 -10.11 -4.99 -32.76
CA ILE A 102 -10.54 -5.53 -31.45
C ILE A 102 -9.46 -5.27 -30.40
N GLY A 103 -8.18 -5.41 -30.74
CA GLY A 103 -7.06 -5.13 -29.85
C GLY A 103 -7.03 -3.67 -29.39
N VAL A 104 -7.11 -2.72 -30.33
CA VAL A 104 -7.13 -1.28 -30.02
C VAL A 104 -8.37 -0.89 -29.19
N VAL A 105 -9.56 -1.39 -29.55
CA VAL A 105 -10.79 -1.11 -28.81
C VAL A 105 -10.72 -1.68 -27.40
N SER A 106 -10.21 -2.90 -27.26
CA SER A 106 -10.06 -3.56 -25.95
C SER A 106 -9.03 -2.84 -25.08
N PHE A 107 -7.94 -2.36 -25.67
CA PHE A 107 -6.93 -1.55 -24.99
C PHE A 107 -7.52 -0.24 -24.44
N GLU A 108 -8.21 0.55 -25.27
CA GLU A 108 -8.85 1.79 -24.82
C GLU A 108 -9.96 1.51 -23.81
N ALA A 109 -10.78 0.47 -24.02
CA ALA A 109 -11.84 0.08 -23.09
C ALA A 109 -11.29 -0.27 -21.71
N ALA A 110 -10.16 -0.98 -21.62
CA ALA A 110 -9.49 -1.24 -20.36
C ALA A 110 -9.05 0.06 -19.67
N HIS A 111 -8.49 0.99 -20.43
CA HIS A 111 -8.10 2.30 -19.94
C HIS A 111 -9.29 3.15 -19.47
N GLN A 112 -10.42 3.12 -20.15
CA GLN A 112 -11.65 3.81 -19.73
C GLN A 112 -12.29 3.15 -18.50
N TYR A 113 -12.25 1.82 -18.42
CA TYR A 113 -12.67 1.09 -17.22
C TYR A 113 -11.84 1.50 -16.00
N VAL A 114 -10.51 1.61 -16.16
CA VAL A 114 -9.63 2.05 -15.06
C VAL A 114 -9.91 3.49 -14.66
N GLU A 115 -10.09 4.39 -15.62
CA GLU A 115 -10.43 5.80 -15.37
C GLU A 115 -11.73 5.97 -14.57
N HIS A 116 -12.78 5.26 -14.96
CA HIS A 116 -14.14 5.54 -14.50
C HIS A 116 -14.66 4.57 -13.44
N VAL A 117 -14.08 3.37 -13.35
CA VAL A 117 -14.56 2.29 -12.47
C VAL A 117 -13.50 1.88 -11.45
N ALA A 118 -12.26 1.60 -11.90
CA ALA A 118 -11.27 0.94 -11.05
C ALA A 118 -10.44 1.92 -10.20
N MET A 119 -10.12 3.11 -10.71
CA MET A 119 -9.50 4.18 -9.94
C MET A 119 -10.59 5.00 -9.24
N PRO A 120 -10.80 4.82 -7.93
CA PRO A 120 -11.79 5.60 -7.23
C PRO A 120 -11.44 7.08 -7.34
N SER A 121 -12.43 7.89 -7.67
CA SER A 121 -12.34 9.33 -7.51
C SER A 121 -12.14 9.67 -6.05
N SER A 122 -11.01 10.30 -5.70
CA SER A 122 -10.81 10.93 -4.39
C SER A 122 -11.70 12.16 -4.20
N ALA A 123 -12.37 12.65 -5.26
CA ALA A 123 -13.38 13.70 -5.15
C ALA A 123 -14.64 13.19 -4.43
N PRO A 124 -15.02 13.75 -3.27
CA PRO A 124 -16.37 13.58 -2.75
C PRO A 124 -17.35 14.19 -3.78
N PHE A 125 -18.25 13.38 -4.33
CA PHE A 125 -19.15 13.82 -5.40
C PHE A 125 -20.27 14.75 -4.88
N PHE A 126 -20.42 14.92 -3.55
CA PHE A 126 -21.59 15.57 -2.95
C PHE A 126 -21.38 16.44 -1.69
N SER A 127 -20.17 16.70 -1.20
CA SER A 127 -19.99 17.60 -0.04
C SER A 127 -19.78 19.05 -0.48
N SER A 128 -20.84 19.69 -0.96
CA SER A 128 -20.89 21.14 -1.18
C SER A 128 -21.01 21.94 0.12
N SER A 129 -21.19 21.28 1.27
CA SER A 129 -20.98 21.91 2.57
C SER A 129 -19.49 21.86 2.91
N ALA A 130 -18.88 23.03 2.97
CA ALA A 130 -17.57 23.28 3.57
C ALA A 130 -17.56 23.01 5.09
N SER A 131 -18.27 21.98 5.57
CA SER A 131 -17.95 21.37 6.85
C SER A 131 -16.56 20.78 6.66
N GLU A 132 -15.60 21.47 7.25
CA GLU A 132 -14.17 21.22 7.26
C GLU A 132 -13.89 19.70 7.29
N ASP A 133 -12.86 19.24 6.57
CA ASP A 133 -12.34 17.87 6.67
C ASP A 133 -11.70 17.68 8.05
N GLU A 134 -12.48 17.82 9.11
CA GLU A 134 -12.08 17.90 10.51
C GLU A 134 -11.22 16.68 10.88
N PHE A 135 -11.60 15.52 10.35
CA PHE A 135 -10.88 14.28 10.57
C PHE A 135 -9.72 14.06 9.59
N GLY A 136 -9.54 14.87 8.56
CA GLY A 136 -8.46 14.79 7.56
C GLY A 136 -8.51 13.56 6.66
N TRP A 137 -9.71 13.01 6.39
CA TRP A 137 -9.87 11.84 5.53
C TRP A 137 -9.71 12.19 4.06
N THR A 138 -10.21 13.35 3.65
CA THR A 138 -10.11 13.82 2.26
C THR A 138 -8.67 14.15 1.92
N GLN A 139 -7.95 14.84 2.80
CA GLN A 139 -6.55 15.17 2.60
C GLN A 139 -5.67 13.90 2.49
N GLN A 140 -5.91 12.90 3.34
CA GLN A 140 -5.21 11.62 3.22
C GLN A 140 -5.57 10.87 1.91
N ALA A 141 -6.83 10.89 1.51
CA ALA A 141 -7.26 10.31 0.23
C ALA A 141 -6.68 11.06 -0.98
N LEU A 142 -6.41 12.36 -0.85
CA LEU A 142 -5.80 13.20 -1.88
C LEU A 142 -4.31 12.90 -2.07
N GLU A 143 -3.57 12.65 -0.99
CA GLU A 143 -2.16 12.21 -1.05
C GLU A 143 -2.03 10.81 -1.66
N GLU A 144 -3.04 9.99 -1.47
CA GLU A 144 -3.24 8.74 -2.17
C GLU A 144 -4.01 8.94 -3.49
N SER A 145 -3.92 10.15 -4.00
CA SER A 145 -4.24 10.60 -5.34
C SER A 145 -3.64 9.77 -6.45
N TRP A 146 -4.35 9.41 -7.52
CA TRP A 146 -3.69 9.27 -8.83
C TRP A 146 -3.92 10.50 -9.73
N SER A 147 -4.88 11.36 -9.38
CA SER A 147 -5.17 12.63 -10.07
C SER A 147 -4.45 13.83 -9.43
N GLY A 148 -4.15 13.79 -8.14
CA GLY A 148 -3.68 14.96 -7.39
C GLY A 148 -4.72 16.07 -7.26
N SER A 149 -6.00 15.77 -7.50
CA SER A 149 -7.07 16.75 -7.44
C SER A 149 -8.33 16.18 -6.81
N THR A 150 -8.93 16.94 -5.90
CA THR A 150 -10.26 16.67 -5.33
C THR A 150 -11.40 17.04 -6.27
N LYS A 151 -11.12 17.72 -7.38
CA LYS A 151 -12.17 18.20 -8.33
C LYS A 151 -12.43 17.23 -9.47
N HIS A 152 -11.46 16.38 -9.79
CA HIS A 152 -11.52 15.51 -10.96
C HIS A 152 -11.47 14.04 -10.55
N THR A 153 -12.35 13.25 -11.16
CA THR A 153 -12.35 11.80 -11.07
C THR A 153 -11.31 11.24 -12.07
N GLY A 154 -10.64 10.14 -11.72
CA GLY A 154 -9.71 9.47 -12.64
C GLY A 154 -8.34 10.16 -12.74
N THR A 155 -7.92 10.55 -13.95
CA THR A 155 -6.63 11.20 -14.23
C THR A 155 -6.80 12.66 -14.65
N ASP A 156 -5.83 13.51 -14.31
CA ASP A 156 -5.90 14.93 -14.64
C ASP A 156 -5.87 15.16 -16.17
N PRO A 157 -6.87 15.85 -16.77
CA PRO A 157 -6.90 16.18 -18.19
C PRO A 157 -5.68 16.95 -18.70
N ARG A 158 -5.01 17.74 -17.84
CA ARG A 158 -3.82 18.55 -18.19
C ARG A 158 -2.66 17.67 -18.65
N LEU A 159 -2.57 16.42 -18.20
CA LEU A 159 -1.58 15.44 -18.68
C LEU A 159 -1.78 15.07 -20.15
N GLY A 160 -2.97 15.30 -20.72
CA GLY A 160 -3.34 14.90 -22.07
C GLY A 160 -3.38 13.39 -22.25
N ILE A 161 -3.71 12.93 -23.45
CA ILE A 161 -4.00 11.51 -23.71
C ILE A 161 -2.82 10.61 -23.33
N LYS A 162 -1.58 10.96 -23.72
CA LYS A 162 -0.39 10.15 -23.44
C LYS A 162 -0.08 10.06 -21.94
N GLY A 163 -0.10 11.19 -21.22
CA GLY A 163 0.19 11.20 -19.79
C GLY A 163 -0.89 10.47 -18.99
N ARG A 164 -2.17 10.67 -19.34
CA ARG A 164 -3.28 9.93 -18.73
C ARG A 164 -3.20 8.42 -18.97
N HIS A 165 -2.83 8.00 -20.19
CA HIS A 165 -2.57 6.58 -20.46
C HIS A 165 -1.45 6.04 -19.60
N ALA A 166 -0.33 6.75 -19.49
CA ALA A 166 0.79 6.33 -18.65
C ALA A 166 0.38 6.17 -17.18
N VAL A 167 -0.34 7.14 -16.58
CA VAL A 167 -0.83 7.04 -15.19
C VAL A 167 -1.77 5.85 -15.02
N ARG A 168 -2.71 5.63 -15.95
CA ARG A 168 -3.62 4.49 -15.93
C ARG A 168 -2.89 3.15 -16.07
N SER A 169 -1.91 3.07 -16.97
CA SER A 169 -1.06 1.89 -17.13
C SER A 169 -0.28 1.60 -15.87
N ALA A 170 0.28 2.62 -15.22
CA ALA A 170 0.96 2.45 -13.94
C ALA A 170 0.01 1.92 -12.87
N TRP A 171 -1.20 2.45 -12.78
CA TRP A 171 -2.22 1.94 -11.86
C TRP A 171 -2.55 0.47 -12.15
N MET A 172 -2.75 0.09 -13.42
CA MET A 172 -2.98 -1.29 -13.82
C MET A 172 -1.81 -2.18 -13.40
N CYS A 173 -0.57 -1.75 -13.64
CA CYS A 173 0.61 -2.52 -13.25
C CYS A 173 0.71 -2.71 -11.73
N VAL A 174 0.35 -1.70 -10.92
CA VAL A 174 0.35 -1.81 -9.45
C VAL A 174 -0.75 -2.74 -8.93
N ASN A 175 -1.95 -2.71 -9.52
CA ASN A 175 -3.12 -3.41 -8.96
C ASN A 175 -3.41 -4.76 -9.63
N TRP A 176 -3.09 -4.90 -10.91
CA TRP A 176 -3.29 -6.10 -11.71
C TRP A 176 -1.98 -6.87 -11.99
N GLY A 177 -0.82 -6.27 -11.66
CA GLY A 177 0.51 -6.81 -11.95
C GLY A 177 0.98 -6.48 -13.38
N GLY A 178 2.16 -6.97 -13.76
CA GLY A 178 2.76 -6.73 -15.09
C GLY A 178 2.04 -7.41 -16.28
N GLY A 179 0.94 -8.12 -16.04
CA GLY A 179 0.21 -8.87 -17.05
C GLY A 179 0.91 -10.17 -17.49
N ILE A 180 0.45 -10.76 -18.60
CA ILE A 180 1.19 -11.81 -19.30
C ILE A 180 2.04 -11.10 -20.35
N SER A 181 3.36 -11.16 -20.23
CA SER A 181 4.23 -10.57 -21.25
C SER A 181 3.89 -11.20 -22.62
N PRO A 182 3.81 -10.40 -23.70
CA PRO A 182 3.48 -10.92 -25.04
C PRO A 182 4.38 -12.07 -25.46
N GLY A 183 5.65 -12.08 -25.00
CA GLY A 183 6.59 -13.18 -25.25
C GLY A 183 6.09 -14.56 -24.79
N VAL A 184 5.30 -14.60 -23.71
CA VAL A 184 4.68 -15.85 -23.22
C VAL A 184 3.46 -16.25 -24.07
N MET A 185 2.71 -15.29 -24.62
CA MET A 185 1.57 -15.61 -25.50
C MET A 185 1.98 -15.92 -26.94
N PHE A 186 3.07 -15.33 -27.43
CA PHE A 186 3.51 -15.46 -28.82
C PHE A 186 4.72 -16.38 -29.00
N GLY A 187 5.10 -17.16 -27.99
CA GLY A 187 6.10 -18.23 -28.12
C GLY A 187 7.48 -17.74 -28.56
N GLY A 188 7.80 -16.49 -28.25
CA GLY A 188 9.01 -15.81 -28.73
C GLY A 188 10.21 -16.04 -27.83
N ASN A 189 10.63 -17.30 -27.65
CA ASN A 189 12.03 -17.60 -27.37
C ASN A 189 12.50 -18.69 -28.34
N SER A 190 13.15 -18.21 -29.38
CA SER A 190 13.90 -18.95 -30.39
C SER A 190 15.11 -19.66 -29.77
N SER A 191 14.91 -20.71 -28.97
CA SER A 191 15.93 -21.73 -28.66
C SER A 191 15.44 -22.73 -27.60
N SER A 192 14.54 -23.63 -27.97
CA SER A 192 14.64 -25.07 -27.71
C SER A 192 13.30 -25.74 -27.98
N SER A 193 13.34 -26.72 -28.87
CA SER A 193 12.22 -27.54 -29.27
C SER A 193 11.70 -28.35 -28.08
N GLY A 194 10.58 -27.89 -27.51
CA GLY A 194 9.85 -28.59 -26.44
C GLY A 194 8.34 -28.43 -26.63
N LEU A 195 7.87 -28.69 -27.85
CA LEU A 195 6.45 -28.63 -28.20
C LEU A 195 5.70 -29.76 -27.46
N GLY A 196 4.86 -29.42 -26.49
CA GLY A 196 3.66 -30.24 -26.28
C GLY A 196 3.08 -30.42 -24.88
N ARG A 197 3.73 -30.09 -23.77
CA ARG A 197 3.13 -30.32 -22.44
C ARG A 197 3.52 -29.21 -21.47
N THR A 198 2.56 -28.77 -20.65
CA THR A 198 2.67 -27.85 -19.48
C THR A 198 2.40 -26.34 -19.65
N ALA A 199 1.52 -25.90 -20.56
CA ALA A 199 0.93 -24.55 -20.44
C ALA A 199 -0.04 -24.42 -19.25
N VAL A 200 -0.70 -25.52 -18.87
CA VAL A 200 -1.78 -25.52 -17.85
C VAL A 200 -1.25 -25.56 -16.40
N THR A 201 -0.01 -26.02 -16.18
CA THR A 201 0.61 -26.07 -14.83
C THR A 201 1.51 -24.85 -14.53
N SER A 202 1.65 -23.91 -15.46
CA SER A 202 2.50 -22.71 -15.27
C SER A 202 1.77 -21.51 -14.62
N MET A 203 0.45 -21.58 -14.41
CA MET A 203 -0.30 -20.46 -13.83
C MET A 203 0.07 -20.18 -12.36
N GLU A 204 0.56 -21.16 -11.60
CA GLU A 204 0.94 -20.98 -10.20
C GLU A 204 2.36 -20.40 -10.06
N ALA A 205 3.32 -20.84 -10.88
CA ALA A 205 4.64 -20.23 -10.99
C ALA A 205 4.61 -18.83 -11.63
N ALA A 206 3.60 -18.55 -12.46
CA ALA A 206 3.36 -17.22 -13.03
C ALA A 206 2.77 -16.22 -12.02
N LYS A 207 2.36 -16.62 -10.81
CA LYS A 207 1.83 -15.67 -9.80
C LYS A 207 2.94 -14.91 -9.07
N THR A 208 4.08 -15.54 -8.82
CA THR A 208 5.20 -14.93 -8.08
C THR A 208 6.16 -14.16 -8.98
N LEU A 209 6.33 -14.58 -10.24
CA LEU A 209 7.17 -13.88 -11.22
C LEU A 209 6.56 -12.58 -11.81
N LYS A 210 5.38 -12.12 -11.37
CA LYS A 210 4.65 -11.00 -12.02
C LYS A 210 4.45 -9.74 -11.19
N VAL A 211 4.62 -9.82 -9.88
CA VAL A 211 4.41 -8.65 -9.01
C VAL A 211 5.57 -7.67 -9.19
N GLU A 212 6.81 -8.17 -9.18
CA GLU A 212 8.01 -7.35 -9.38
C GLU A 212 8.06 -6.72 -10.77
N ASP A 213 7.80 -7.50 -11.83
CA ASP A 213 7.70 -6.98 -13.20
C ASP A 213 6.61 -5.90 -13.31
N GLY A 214 5.51 -6.06 -12.58
CA GLY A 214 4.45 -5.06 -12.46
C GLY A 214 4.94 -3.76 -11.83
N MET A 215 5.68 -3.84 -10.71
CA MET A 215 6.22 -2.64 -10.05
C MET A 215 7.25 -1.91 -10.93
N ILE A 216 8.12 -2.64 -11.63
CA ILE A 216 9.09 -2.05 -12.57
C ILE A 216 8.37 -1.33 -13.72
N LEU A 217 7.38 -1.96 -14.34
CA LEU A 217 6.58 -1.33 -15.40
C LEU A 217 5.80 -0.12 -14.87
N ALA A 218 5.22 -0.21 -13.68
CA ALA A 218 4.53 0.91 -13.05
C ALA A 218 5.46 2.11 -12.85
N MET A 219 6.68 1.88 -12.38
CA MET A 219 7.70 2.91 -12.24
C MET A 219 8.06 3.54 -13.60
N GLN A 220 8.24 2.75 -14.66
CA GLN A 220 8.52 3.26 -16.01
C GLN A 220 7.38 4.15 -16.53
N TYR A 221 6.13 3.72 -16.35
CA TYR A 221 4.97 4.51 -16.76
C TYR A 221 4.80 5.78 -15.92
N LEU A 222 5.07 5.75 -14.61
CA LEU A 222 5.06 6.96 -13.78
C LEU A 222 6.18 7.93 -14.16
N ASN A 223 7.39 7.45 -14.42
CA ASN A 223 8.47 8.30 -14.93
C ASN A 223 8.10 8.95 -16.27
N LEU A 224 7.44 8.21 -17.17
CA LEU A 224 6.91 8.77 -18.41
C LEU A 224 5.82 9.83 -18.14
N ALA A 225 4.91 9.58 -17.20
CA ALA A 225 3.89 10.55 -16.81
C ALA A 225 4.49 11.84 -16.23
N VAL A 226 5.48 11.73 -15.32
CA VAL A 226 6.23 12.87 -14.76
C VAL A 226 6.95 13.63 -15.88
N LYS A 227 7.60 12.95 -16.83
CA LYS A 227 8.25 13.60 -17.98
C LYS A 227 7.25 14.36 -18.86
N ILE A 228 6.07 13.79 -19.10
CA ILE A 228 4.99 14.44 -19.87
C ILE A 228 4.45 15.64 -19.10
N ALA A 229 4.20 15.50 -17.79
CA ALA A 229 3.77 16.60 -16.92
C ALA A 229 4.79 17.75 -16.97
N ALA A 230 6.07 17.41 -16.84
CA ALA A 230 7.18 18.35 -16.91
C ALA A 230 7.26 19.07 -18.26
N SER A 231 7.04 18.37 -19.38
CA SER A 231 6.98 19.00 -20.71
C SER A 231 5.83 20.00 -20.88
N LYS A 232 4.82 19.94 -19.99
CA LYS A 232 3.65 20.82 -19.96
C LYS A 232 3.73 21.89 -18.88
N GLY A 233 4.90 22.06 -18.24
CA GLY A 233 5.09 23.03 -17.16
C GLY A 233 4.58 22.57 -15.79
N ILE A 234 4.11 21.33 -15.66
CA ILE A 234 3.73 20.73 -14.37
C ILE A 234 4.99 20.07 -13.79
N LYS A 235 5.74 20.82 -12.97
CA LYS A 235 6.99 20.36 -12.35
C LYS A 235 7.00 20.67 -10.87
N LEU A 236 7.75 19.87 -10.12
CA LEU A 236 8.10 20.22 -8.75
C LEU A 236 9.19 21.31 -8.74
N PRO A 237 9.20 22.17 -7.70
CA PRO A 237 10.29 23.12 -7.49
C PRO A 237 11.61 22.38 -7.22
N ASP A 238 12.72 23.03 -7.56
CA ASP A 238 14.06 22.51 -7.32
C ASP A 238 14.46 22.70 -5.85
N THR A 239 14.02 21.76 -5.00
CA THR A 239 14.28 21.79 -3.55
C THR A 239 15.77 21.77 -3.22
N ASP A 240 16.58 21.08 -4.02
CA ASP A 240 18.02 20.96 -3.79
C ASP A 240 18.71 22.30 -4.06
N GLY A 241 18.32 22.98 -5.14
CA GLY A 241 18.77 24.35 -5.43
C GLY A 241 18.34 25.37 -4.37
N ILE A 242 17.12 25.24 -3.84
CA ILE A 242 16.62 26.08 -2.74
C ILE A 242 17.42 25.83 -1.46
N ARG A 243 17.63 24.56 -1.09
CA ARG A 243 18.40 24.16 0.10
C ARG A 243 19.86 24.60 0.03
N ALA A 244 20.45 24.54 -1.17
CA ALA A 244 21.81 25.00 -1.41
C ALA A 244 21.94 26.54 -1.49
N GLY A 245 20.84 27.29 -1.41
CA GLY A 245 20.84 28.75 -1.53
C GLY A 245 21.19 29.26 -2.94
N LEU A 246 21.09 28.40 -3.95
CA LEU A 246 21.34 28.75 -5.36
C LEU A 246 20.17 29.52 -5.99
N VAL A 247 18.98 29.40 -5.40
CA VAL A 247 17.76 30.13 -5.80
C VAL A 247 17.51 31.25 -4.80
N SER A 248 17.30 32.48 -5.28
CA SER A 248 16.95 33.62 -4.43
C SER A 248 15.66 33.35 -3.65
N GLU A 249 15.58 33.78 -2.40
CA GLU A 249 14.46 33.51 -1.50
C GLU A 249 13.09 33.96 -2.06
N SER A 250 13.05 35.07 -2.81
CA SER A 250 11.83 35.54 -3.47
C SER A 250 11.30 34.55 -4.52
N VAL A 251 12.19 34.05 -5.38
CA VAL A 251 11.87 33.04 -6.40
C VAL A 251 11.49 31.72 -5.74
N ALA A 252 12.19 31.30 -4.68
CA ALA A 252 11.85 30.10 -3.93
C ALA A 252 10.43 30.19 -3.35
N ARG A 253 10.08 31.31 -2.71
CA ARG A 253 8.73 31.55 -2.17
C ARG A 253 7.66 31.54 -3.25
N GLU A 254 7.93 32.15 -4.41
CA GLU A 254 7.00 32.17 -5.54
C GLU A 254 6.78 30.75 -6.12
N GLN A 255 7.87 29.98 -6.28
CA GLN A 255 7.80 28.59 -6.73
C GLN A 255 7.02 27.71 -5.74
N LEU A 256 7.26 27.89 -4.44
CA LEU A 256 6.59 27.15 -3.38
C LEU A 256 5.11 27.50 -3.23
N LYS A 257 4.73 28.76 -3.50
CA LYS A 257 3.33 29.19 -3.50
C LYS A 257 2.53 28.58 -4.66
N ASN A 258 3.19 28.34 -5.79
CA ASN A 258 2.56 27.85 -7.01
C ASN A 258 2.83 26.36 -7.29
N VAL A 259 3.12 25.56 -6.26
CA VAL A 259 3.38 24.12 -6.44
C VAL A 259 2.12 23.42 -6.93
N ASP A 260 2.24 22.77 -8.08
CA ASP A 260 1.12 22.06 -8.68
C ASP A 260 0.79 20.77 -7.88
N PRO A 261 -0.45 20.62 -7.36
CA PRO A 261 -0.85 19.41 -6.63
C PRO A 261 -0.69 18.12 -7.42
N LEU A 262 -0.84 18.18 -8.76
CA LEU A 262 -0.64 17.02 -9.63
C LEU A 262 0.82 16.58 -9.65
N ALA A 263 1.78 17.52 -9.66
CA ALA A 263 3.20 17.20 -9.63
C ALA A 263 3.56 16.49 -8.31
N VAL A 264 3.02 16.98 -7.19
CA VAL A 264 3.18 16.40 -5.84
C VAL A 264 2.60 14.99 -5.79
N ALA A 265 1.40 14.80 -6.34
CA ALA A 265 0.75 13.49 -6.36
C ALA A 265 1.49 12.47 -7.24
N LEU A 266 1.95 12.86 -8.43
CA LEU A 266 2.72 11.97 -9.31
C LEU A 266 4.04 11.55 -8.67
N GLU A 267 4.77 12.48 -8.06
CA GLU A 267 6.01 12.17 -7.35
C GLU A 267 5.76 11.28 -6.12
N GLY A 268 4.71 11.58 -5.35
CA GLY A 268 4.30 10.75 -4.21
C GLY A 268 3.92 9.33 -4.62
N ARG A 269 3.27 9.16 -5.78
CA ARG A 269 2.97 7.83 -6.34
C ARG A 269 4.22 7.12 -6.84
N LEU A 270 5.13 7.83 -7.49
CA LEU A 270 6.41 7.28 -7.91
C LEU A 270 7.23 6.79 -6.71
N ALA A 271 7.32 7.59 -5.65
CA ALA A 271 7.98 7.23 -4.40
C ALA A 271 7.35 5.98 -3.76
N ALA A 272 6.01 5.92 -3.68
CA ALA A 272 5.30 4.77 -3.13
C ALA A 272 5.48 3.48 -3.94
N VAL A 273 5.60 3.57 -5.26
CA VAL A 273 5.89 2.41 -6.12
C VAL A 273 7.33 1.93 -5.92
N LYS A 274 8.29 2.86 -5.81
CA LYS A 274 9.70 2.54 -5.51
C LYS A 274 9.85 1.90 -4.12
N GLU A 275 9.15 2.41 -3.10
CA GLU A 275 9.07 1.80 -1.76
C GLU A 275 8.60 0.34 -1.86
N ARG A 276 7.51 0.08 -2.59
CA ARG A 276 6.94 -1.27 -2.74
C ARG A 276 7.82 -2.23 -3.54
N GLN A 277 8.61 -1.71 -4.48
CA GLN A 277 9.58 -2.52 -5.22
C GLN A 277 10.66 -3.09 -4.28
N GLY A 278 11.00 -2.39 -3.19
CA GLY A 278 11.85 -2.91 -2.13
C GLY A 278 13.34 -3.13 -2.48
N SER A 279 13.75 -3.00 -3.74
CA SER A 279 15.16 -3.07 -4.12
C SER A 279 15.94 -1.89 -3.52
N ARG A 280 17.18 -2.12 -3.06
CA ARG A 280 18.01 -1.08 -2.42
C ARG A 280 18.05 0.24 -3.18
N GLY A 281 18.36 0.21 -4.48
CA GLY A 281 18.39 1.43 -5.31
C GLY A 281 17.01 2.08 -5.51
N ALA A 282 15.92 1.30 -5.48
CA ALA A 282 14.58 1.86 -5.49
C ALA A 282 14.24 2.54 -4.15
N LEU A 283 14.65 1.95 -3.02
CA LEU A 283 14.49 2.55 -1.69
C LEU A 283 15.27 3.87 -1.57
N GLU A 284 16.54 3.91 -1.97
CA GLU A 284 17.35 5.14 -2.02
C GLU A 284 16.68 6.21 -2.89
N SER A 285 16.15 5.81 -4.06
CA SER A 285 15.42 6.73 -4.94
C SER A 285 14.04 7.14 -4.39
N ALA A 286 13.42 6.32 -3.54
CA ALA A 286 12.17 6.65 -2.84
C ALA A 286 12.44 7.67 -1.73
N ILE A 287 13.54 7.50 -0.97
CA ILE A 287 14.00 8.45 0.05
C ILE A 287 14.17 9.83 -0.58
N ALA A 288 14.94 9.96 -1.66
CA ALA A 288 15.13 11.24 -2.34
C ALA A 288 13.80 11.89 -2.79
N SER A 289 12.86 11.09 -3.31
CA SER A 289 11.52 11.60 -3.67
C SER A 289 10.71 12.04 -2.44
N TYR A 290 10.75 11.31 -1.32
CA TYR A 290 10.05 11.67 -0.09
C TYR A 290 10.68 12.86 0.64
N GLU A 291 12.01 13.01 0.61
CA GLU A 291 12.70 14.18 1.14
C GLU A 291 12.31 15.45 0.36
N ARG A 292 12.25 15.37 -0.97
CA ARG A 292 11.74 16.47 -1.80
C ARG A 292 10.31 16.86 -1.42
N LEU A 293 9.43 15.88 -1.21
CA LEU A 293 8.04 16.13 -0.79
C LEU A 293 7.97 16.71 0.62
N TYR A 294 8.84 16.26 1.53
CA TYR A 294 8.97 16.79 2.88
C TYR A 294 9.44 18.25 2.85
N ASP A 295 10.47 18.57 2.07
CA ASP A 295 10.98 19.92 1.90
C ASP A 295 9.90 20.86 1.38
N ILE A 296 9.18 20.47 0.32
CA ILE A 296 8.07 21.25 -0.23
C ILE A 296 7.01 21.51 0.84
N ALA A 297 6.60 20.48 1.59
CA ALA A 297 5.61 20.64 2.66
C ALA A 297 6.14 21.50 3.83
N SER A 298 7.45 21.46 4.10
CA SER A 298 8.09 22.21 5.18
C SER A 298 8.37 23.67 4.82
N MET A 299 8.52 24.00 3.53
CA MET A 299 8.78 25.36 3.06
C MET A 299 7.53 26.07 2.53
N SER A 300 6.50 25.33 2.12
CA SER A 300 5.21 25.90 1.73
C SER A 300 4.62 26.71 2.88
N GLN A 301 4.19 27.94 2.60
CA GLN A 301 3.48 28.75 3.58
C GLN A 301 2.14 28.07 3.90
N SER A 302 1.79 28.07 5.17
CA SER A 302 0.49 27.59 5.63
C SER A 302 -0.56 28.65 5.27
N GLU A 303 -1.67 28.24 4.68
CA GLU A 303 -2.86 29.09 4.69
C GLU A 303 -3.38 29.19 6.13
N GLU A 304 -3.97 30.33 6.51
CA GLU A 304 -4.53 30.51 7.86
C GLU A 304 -5.50 29.35 8.20
N GLY A 305 -5.18 28.58 9.25
CA GLY A 305 -5.97 27.41 9.68
C GLY A 305 -5.48 26.04 9.19
N ALA A 306 -4.53 25.95 8.26
CA ALA A 306 -4.03 24.69 7.70
C ALA A 306 -2.84 24.07 8.47
N ASP A 307 -2.44 24.67 9.60
CA ASP A 307 -1.24 24.26 10.35
C ASP A 307 -1.31 22.80 10.85
N GLY A 308 -2.47 22.36 11.34
CA GLY A 308 -2.66 20.99 11.80
C GLY A 308 -2.56 19.95 10.68
N GLU A 309 -3.10 20.27 9.50
CA GLU A 309 -3.02 19.39 8.33
C GLU A 309 -1.58 19.28 7.82
N ARG A 310 -0.89 20.42 7.71
CA ARG A 310 0.53 20.47 7.32
C ARG A 310 1.39 19.68 8.29
N ALA A 311 1.19 19.85 9.59
CA ALA A 311 1.88 19.08 10.62
C ALA A 311 1.62 17.58 10.43
N SER A 312 0.37 17.16 10.24
CA SER A 312 0.02 15.74 10.04
C SER A 312 0.71 15.13 8.80
N LYS A 313 0.84 15.92 7.72
CA LYS A 313 1.55 15.51 6.50
C LYS A 313 3.05 15.37 6.74
N LEU A 314 3.67 16.35 7.40
CA LEU A 314 5.09 16.32 7.74
C LEU A 314 5.43 15.14 8.65
N VAL A 315 4.60 14.85 9.65
CA VAL A 315 4.75 13.69 10.53
C VAL A 315 4.72 12.39 9.71
N ARG A 316 3.76 12.22 8.79
CA ARG A 316 3.69 11.02 7.95
C ARG A 316 4.89 10.87 7.01
N LEU A 317 5.33 11.95 6.38
CA LEU A 317 6.50 11.93 5.50
C LEU A 317 7.78 11.62 6.28
N ALA A 318 7.96 12.21 7.47
CA ALA A 318 9.08 11.91 8.35
C ALA A 318 9.06 10.44 8.84
N THR A 319 7.89 9.92 9.24
CA THR A 319 7.74 8.50 9.59
C THR A 319 8.12 7.59 8.41
N LYS A 320 7.67 7.93 7.20
CA LYS A 320 8.03 7.18 5.98
C LYS A 320 9.52 7.17 5.69
N LEU A 321 10.19 8.31 5.86
CA LEU A 321 11.65 8.40 5.72
C LEU A 321 12.35 7.55 6.78
N GLY A 322 11.89 7.60 8.03
CA GLY A 322 12.39 6.73 9.11
C GLY A 322 12.26 5.24 8.81
N ASP A 323 11.09 4.81 8.32
CA ASP A 323 10.85 3.42 7.91
C ASP A 323 11.78 2.99 6.76
N LEU A 324 12.01 3.86 5.78
CA LEU A 324 12.86 3.58 4.62
C LEU A 324 14.34 3.48 5.00
N HIS A 325 14.87 4.41 5.81
CA HIS A 325 16.23 4.31 6.33
C HIS A 325 16.40 3.06 7.21
N SER A 326 15.39 2.71 8.02
CA SER A 326 15.42 1.47 8.80
C SER A 326 15.48 0.23 7.89
N ALA A 327 14.77 0.24 6.75
CA ALA A 327 14.81 -0.85 5.77
C ALA A 327 16.16 -0.95 5.03
N LEU A 328 16.92 0.14 4.95
CA LEU A 328 18.29 0.18 4.42
C LEU A 328 19.37 -0.12 5.47
N GLU A 329 18.98 -0.43 6.71
CA GLU A 329 19.87 -0.63 7.86
C GLU A 329 20.64 0.66 8.27
N GLU A 330 20.18 1.82 7.82
CA GLU A 330 20.69 3.16 8.19
C GLU A 330 20.04 3.62 9.50
N ARG A 331 20.51 3.01 10.59
CA ARG A 331 19.84 3.06 11.89
C ARG A 331 19.84 4.47 12.51
N GLU A 332 20.92 5.23 12.36
CA GLU A 332 21.04 6.56 12.96
C GLU A 332 20.07 7.53 12.30
N GLU A 333 20.06 7.56 10.97
CA GLU A 333 19.16 8.38 10.15
C GLU A 333 17.70 8.00 10.39
N ALA A 334 17.40 6.70 10.50
CA ALA A 334 16.06 6.23 10.82
C ALA A 334 15.57 6.76 12.17
N GLU A 335 16.41 6.69 13.20
CA GLU A 335 16.08 7.18 14.54
C GLU A 335 15.88 8.70 14.55
N GLU A 336 16.71 9.45 13.83
CA GLU A 336 16.57 10.90 13.68
C GLU A 336 15.25 11.30 13.02
N TRP A 337 14.86 10.64 11.92
CA TRP A 337 13.61 10.92 11.22
C TRP A 337 12.37 10.57 12.07
N LEU A 338 12.41 9.46 12.80
CA LEU A 338 11.33 9.08 13.72
C LEU A 338 11.21 10.02 14.92
N ASN A 339 12.34 10.48 15.47
CA ASN A 339 12.34 11.52 16.49
C ASN A 339 11.81 12.85 15.97
N ARG A 340 12.17 13.22 14.73
CA ARG A 340 11.65 14.40 14.04
C ARG A 340 10.14 14.32 13.85
N ALA A 341 9.60 13.16 13.44
CA ALA A 341 8.15 12.95 13.31
C ALA A 341 7.42 13.20 14.64
N VAL A 342 7.91 12.63 15.75
CA VAL A 342 7.33 12.86 17.08
C VAL A 342 7.48 14.33 17.53
N GLY A 343 8.62 14.95 17.26
CA GLY A 343 8.88 16.35 17.60
C GLY A 343 7.97 17.34 16.88
N ILE A 344 7.71 17.11 15.58
CA ILE A 344 6.75 17.92 14.80
C ILE A 344 5.36 17.81 15.40
N ALA A 345 4.90 16.58 15.70
CA ALA A 345 3.59 16.37 16.30
C ALA A 345 3.47 17.08 17.66
N ALA A 346 4.49 16.96 18.52
CA ALA A 346 4.54 17.64 19.81
C ALA A 346 4.49 19.17 19.67
N SER A 347 5.25 19.74 18.72
CA SER A 347 5.24 21.19 18.46
C SER A 347 3.90 21.70 17.93
N ALA A 348 3.14 20.85 17.25
CA ALA A 348 1.81 21.14 16.74
C ALA A 348 0.68 20.85 17.77
N GLY A 349 1.03 20.59 19.03
CA GLY A 349 0.07 20.40 20.13
C GLY A 349 -0.34 18.95 20.40
N ALA A 350 0.21 17.96 19.69
CA ALA A 350 0.00 16.55 19.96
C ALA A 350 1.02 16.03 20.99
N SER A 351 0.72 16.19 22.27
CA SER A 351 1.55 15.64 23.35
C SER A 351 1.07 14.26 23.79
N THR A 352 2.01 13.34 24.00
CA THR A 352 1.74 12.12 24.77
C THR A 352 1.59 12.51 26.25
N PRO A 353 0.69 11.88 27.01
CA PRO A 353 0.62 12.11 28.45
C PRO A 353 1.98 11.76 29.09
N ASP A 354 2.54 12.68 29.89
CA ASP A 354 3.83 12.49 30.54
C ASP A 354 3.78 11.28 31.50
N LEU A 355 4.49 10.22 31.14
CA LEU A 355 4.59 8.97 31.92
C LEU A 355 5.14 9.15 33.35
N HIS A 356 5.77 10.29 33.67
CA HIS A 356 6.36 10.54 34.98
C HIS A 356 5.37 10.92 36.09
N ASN A 357 4.12 11.24 35.76
CA ASN A 357 3.13 11.61 36.79
C ASN A 357 2.19 10.47 37.24
N MET A 358 2.34 9.26 36.70
CA MET A 358 1.54 8.09 37.12
C MET A 358 2.22 7.22 38.21
N GLN A 359 3.09 7.81 39.02
CA GLN A 359 3.55 7.19 40.26
C GLN A 359 2.78 7.79 41.45
N THR A 360 1.49 7.48 41.55
CA THR A 360 0.68 7.30 42.79
C THR A 360 -0.83 7.25 42.46
N VAL A 361 -1.33 6.10 42.00
CA VAL A 361 -2.70 5.70 42.38
C VAL A 361 -2.53 4.90 43.66
N THR A 362 -2.46 5.62 44.78
CA THR A 362 -2.33 5.06 46.12
C THR A 362 -3.74 4.72 46.62
N VAL A 363 -4.01 3.43 46.80
CA VAL A 363 -5.07 2.94 47.71
C VAL A 363 -4.86 3.62 49.08
N PRO A 364 -5.91 4.13 49.75
CA PRO A 364 -5.72 4.90 50.98
C PRO A 364 -5.21 3.98 52.09
N GLY A 365 -3.98 4.21 52.53
CA GLY A 365 -3.41 3.44 53.63
C GLY A 365 -1.95 3.80 53.92
N THR A 366 -1.76 4.53 55.01
CA THR A 366 -0.52 4.73 55.78
C THR A 366 0.54 5.69 55.22
N ALA A 367 0.71 6.79 55.96
CA ALA A 367 1.72 7.81 55.78
C ALA A 367 3.09 7.31 56.26
N ALA A 368 4.12 7.50 55.44
CA ALA A 368 5.49 7.64 55.89
C ALA A 368 6.27 8.50 54.90
N THR A 369 6.90 9.53 55.46
CA THR A 369 7.77 10.52 54.84
C THR A 369 9.09 9.89 54.42
N GLU A 370 9.51 10.03 53.15
CA GLU A 370 10.93 9.91 52.80
C GLU A 370 11.33 10.68 51.53
N LYS A 371 12.55 11.24 51.59
CA LYS A 371 13.09 12.30 50.74
C LYS A 371 13.55 11.76 49.38
N LYS A 372 13.06 12.39 48.29
CA LYS A 372 13.50 12.16 46.91
C LYS A 372 14.88 12.79 46.63
N LYS A 373 15.82 11.96 46.18
CA LYS A 373 16.86 12.34 45.20
C LYS A 373 16.97 11.22 44.16
N SER A 374 16.35 11.42 43.00
CA SER A 374 16.81 10.82 41.75
C SER A 374 16.60 11.82 40.63
N ARG A 375 17.72 12.25 40.03
CA ARG A 375 17.78 12.95 38.75
C ARG A 375 17.84 11.87 37.68
N PHE A 376 16.81 11.73 36.87
CA PHE A 376 16.91 11.23 35.50
C PHE A 376 16.30 12.31 34.61
N GLY A 377 17.13 12.85 33.72
CA GLY A 377 16.84 14.04 32.92
C GLY A 377 15.78 13.78 31.84
N GLY A 378 14.93 14.78 31.64
CA GLY A 378 13.80 14.75 30.72
C GLY A 378 14.22 14.74 29.26
N TRP A 379 13.50 13.92 28.49
CA TRP A 379 13.68 13.72 27.04
C TRP A 379 13.12 14.89 26.21
N PHE A 380 12.32 15.80 26.77
CA PHE A 380 11.59 16.82 26.00
C PHE A 380 12.06 18.26 26.16
N SER A 381 13.30 18.51 26.61
CA SER A 381 13.84 19.88 26.71
C SER A 381 14.88 20.17 25.62
N SER A 382 14.43 20.67 24.47
CA SER A 382 15.34 21.35 23.54
C SER A 382 15.46 22.82 23.95
N SER A 383 16.49 23.15 24.71
CA SER A 383 16.90 24.54 24.90
C SER A 383 17.77 24.98 23.71
N ALA A 384 17.26 25.96 22.97
CA ALA A 384 17.99 26.68 21.93
C ALA A 384 19.23 27.35 22.53
N LYS A 385 20.41 27.07 21.98
CA LYS A 385 21.66 27.72 22.37
C LYS A 385 22.14 28.59 21.20
N SER A 386 21.82 29.88 21.26
CA SER A 386 22.51 30.91 20.48
C SER A 386 23.77 31.36 21.23
N PRO A 387 24.91 31.59 20.56
CA PRO A 387 26.06 32.21 21.20
C PRO A 387 26.00 33.73 21.03
N SER A 388 26.26 34.48 22.10
CA SER A 388 26.70 35.88 22.01
C SER A 388 27.68 36.18 23.14
N PRO A 389 28.71 37.01 22.90
CA PRO A 389 29.80 37.20 23.83
C PRO A 389 29.56 38.34 24.83
N VAL A 390 30.34 38.23 25.89
CA VAL A 390 30.51 39.02 27.12
C VAL A 390 30.79 40.50 26.89
N VAL A 391 30.11 41.41 27.60
CA VAL A 391 30.68 42.63 28.23
C VAL A 391 29.90 42.99 29.51
N ASP A 392 30.66 43.34 30.56
CA ASP A 392 30.30 43.79 31.92
C ASP A 392 29.39 45.03 32.02
N SER A 393 28.54 45.09 33.07
CA SER A 393 28.57 46.13 34.14
C SER A 393 27.35 46.10 35.10
N THR A 394 27.65 45.86 36.38
CA THR A 394 27.10 46.40 37.67
C THR A 394 25.59 46.60 37.99
N PRO A 395 25.21 46.56 39.30
CA PRO A 395 23.85 46.24 39.75
C PRO A 395 23.02 47.45 40.24
N SER A 396 21.70 47.38 40.03
CA SER A 396 20.72 48.17 40.80
C SER A 396 19.33 47.51 40.80
N THR A 397 18.94 46.99 41.97
CA THR A 397 17.56 46.75 42.44
C THR A 397 17.03 48.08 43.05
N PRO A 398 15.72 48.41 43.21
CA PRO A 398 14.47 47.65 43.03
C PRO A 398 13.36 48.37 42.22
N ALA A 399 12.35 47.63 41.76
CA ALA A 399 10.93 48.00 41.87
C ALA A 399 10.03 46.88 41.32
N ALA A 400 9.15 46.34 42.17
CA ALA A 400 7.95 45.64 41.71
C ALA A 400 7.04 46.63 40.97
N PRO A 401 6.31 46.19 39.93
CA PRO A 401 4.87 46.14 40.13
C PRO A 401 4.15 44.98 39.42
N ALA A 402 2.96 44.70 39.96
CA ALA A 402 1.77 44.22 39.29
C ALA A 402 1.82 42.86 38.58
N THR A 403 1.25 41.88 39.29
CA THR A 403 0.43 40.80 38.75
C THR A 403 -0.53 41.31 37.66
N ALA A 404 -0.11 41.21 36.39
CA ALA A 404 -0.99 41.25 35.25
C ALA A 404 -1.24 39.80 34.81
N SER A 405 -2.46 39.35 35.06
CA SER A 405 -3.05 38.15 34.50
C SER A 405 -2.94 38.19 32.97
N SER A 406 -1.93 37.53 32.41
CA SER A 406 -1.87 37.27 30.97
C SER A 406 -2.78 36.08 30.67
N THR A 407 -4.09 36.35 30.66
CA THR A 407 -5.10 35.57 29.94
C THR A 407 -4.91 35.83 28.44
N ALA A 408 -3.72 35.53 27.93
CA ALA A 408 -3.51 35.35 26.50
C ALA A 408 -3.63 33.85 26.29
N ALA A 409 -4.86 33.41 26.03
CA ALA A 409 -5.13 32.15 25.38
C ALA A 409 -4.39 32.19 24.03
N ALA A 410 -3.11 31.85 24.05
CA ALA A 410 -2.42 31.38 22.86
C ALA A 410 -3.31 30.27 22.34
N ALA A 411 -3.86 30.48 21.14
CA ALA A 411 -4.64 29.49 20.43
C ALA A 411 -3.74 28.25 20.31
N VAL A 412 -3.86 27.34 21.28
CA VAL A 412 -3.25 26.01 21.21
C VAL A 412 -3.90 25.42 19.98
N ALA A 413 -3.15 25.33 18.88
CA ALA A 413 -3.62 24.74 17.65
C ALA A 413 -4.34 23.45 18.02
N ALA A 414 -5.66 23.42 17.80
CA ALA A 414 -6.48 22.36 18.32
C ALA A 414 -5.97 21.03 17.75
N LEU A 415 -5.66 20.08 18.63
CA LEU A 415 -5.18 18.75 18.23
C LEU A 415 -6.16 18.14 17.22
N THR A 416 -5.74 18.05 15.96
CA THR A 416 -6.59 17.52 14.89
C THR A 416 -6.54 15.99 14.90
N PRO A 417 -7.66 15.30 14.66
CA PRO A 417 -7.69 13.84 14.56
C PRO A 417 -6.68 13.29 13.54
N ALA A 418 -6.44 14.00 12.43
CA ALA A 418 -5.44 13.64 11.43
C ALA A 418 -4.01 13.63 12.00
N LEU A 419 -3.66 14.64 12.80
CA LEU A 419 -2.37 14.72 13.48
C LEU A 419 -2.22 13.61 14.52
N THR A 420 -3.27 13.33 15.31
CA THR A 420 -3.28 12.21 16.27
C THR A 420 -3.00 10.87 15.56
N ARG A 421 -3.65 10.61 14.42
CA ARG A 421 -3.42 9.40 13.63
C ARG A 421 -1.99 9.31 13.09
N ALA A 422 -1.45 10.43 12.60
CA ALA A 422 -0.07 10.50 12.13
C ALA A 422 0.93 10.21 13.26
N LEU A 423 0.72 10.77 14.45
CA LEU A 423 1.56 10.55 15.62
C LEU A 423 1.48 9.10 16.12
N ILE A 424 0.29 8.51 16.22
CA ILE A 424 0.14 7.09 16.60
C ILE A 424 0.89 6.20 15.61
N THR A 425 0.78 6.47 14.31
CA THR A 425 1.52 5.73 13.28
C THR A 425 3.04 5.88 13.46
N ALA A 426 3.52 7.09 13.75
CA ALA A 426 4.94 7.36 14.03
C ALA A 426 5.43 6.60 15.27
N LEU A 427 4.64 6.54 16.34
CA LEU A 427 4.99 5.81 17.57
C LEU A 427 4.99 4.28 17.34
N VAL A 428 4.05 3.77 16.55
CA VAL A 428 4.05 2.35 16.15
C VAL A 428 5.33 2.01 15.38
N SER A 429 5.66 2.79 14.35
CA SER A 429 6.90 2.63 13.57
C SER A 429 8.14 2.72 14.47
N LYS A 430 8.23 3.75 15.33
CA LYS A 430 9.35 3.91 16.28
C LYS A 430 9.47 2.73 17.25
N SER A 431 8.36 2.18 17.73
CA SER A 431 8.39 0.99 18.58
C SER A 431 8.91 -0.25 17.84
N ALA A 432 8.50 -0.45 16.59
CA ALA A 432 8.99 -1.54 15.75
C ALA A 432 10.49 -1.40 15.48
N PHE A 433 10.95 -0.18 15.16
CA PHE A 433 12.38 0.14 14.99
C PHE A 433 13.23 -0.25 16.21
N HIS A 434 12.78 0.05 17.42
CA HIS A 434 13.48 -0.37 18.64
C HIS A 434 13.40 -1.89 18.88
N ALA A 435 12.28 -2.53 18.54
CA ALA A 435 12.12 -3.98 18.67
C ALA A 435 13.00 -4.80 17.70
N HIS A 436 13.35 -4.24 16.53
CA HIS A 436 14.19 -4.90 15.52
C HIS A 436 15.59 -5.29 16.01
N THR A 437 16.13 -4.57 17.01
CA THR A 437 17.41 -4.91 17.64
C THR A 437 17.13 -5.39 19.06
N PRO A 438 16.99 -6.70 19.35
CA PRO A 438 16.45 -7.20 20.63
C PRO A 438 17.44 -7.12 21.81
N THR A 439 17.99 -5.93 22.06
CA THR A 439 18.71 -5.62 23.30
C THR A 439 17.70 -5.36 24.42
N THR A 440 18.10 -5.54 25.69
CA THR A 440 17.15 -5.36 26.80
C THR A 440 16.71 -3.90 26.91
N SER A 441 17.63 -2.97 26.68
CA SER A 441 17.36 -1.53 26.68
C SER A 441 16.44 -1.13 25.52
N SER A 442 16.69 -1.59 24.30
CA SER A 442 15.84 -1.26 23.15
C SER A 442 14.44 -1.88 23.27
N LEU A 443 14.31 -3.10 23.78
CA LEU A 443 12.99 -3.71 24.06
C LEU A 443 12.23 -2.94 25.15
N GLN A 444 12.92 -2.43 26.18
CA GLN A 444 12.32 -1.55 27.18
C GLN A 444 11.85 -0.22 26.55
N THR A 445 12.66 0.39 25.68
CA THR A 445 12.28 1.61 24.94
C THR A 445 11.09 1.35 24.00
N ALA A 446 11.06 0.19 23.33
CA ALA A 446 9.94 -0.23 22.50
C ALA A 446 8.66 -0.35 23.32
N LEU A 447 8.71 -1.04 24.47
CA LEU A 447 7.58 -1.20 25.38
C LEU A 447 7.07 0.14 25.89
N GLN A 448 7.97 1.04 26.31
CA GLN A 448 7.59 2.38 26.76
C GLN A 448 6.90 3.18 25.64
N THR A 449 7.42 3.09 24.41
CA THR A 449 6.83 3.75 23.24
C THR A 449 5.43 3.19 22.93
N GLN A 450 5.25 1.87 23.00
CA GLN A 450 3.96 1.21 22.79
C GLN A 450 2.91 1.64 23.84
N ILE A 451 3.28 1.67 25.12
CA ILE A 451 2.40 2.11 26.20
C ILE A 451 2.00 3.57 26.02
N SER A 452 2.94 4.44 25.63
CA SER A 452 2.66 5.86 25.36
C SER A 452 1.66 6.02 24.21
N ALA A 453 1.79 5.21 23.15
CA ALA A 453 0.86 5.20 22.02
C ALA A 453 -0.54 4.70 22.42
N LEU A 454 -0.62 3.66 23.27
CA LEU A 454 -1.89 3.16 23.81
C LEU A 454 -2.58 4.24 24.65
N GLN A 455 -1.86 4.93 25.53
CA GLN A 455 -2.42 6.02 26.35
C GLN A 455 -2.92 7.18 25.50
N LEU A 456 -2.16 7.60 24.49
CA LEU A 456 -2.57 8.62 23.53
C LEU A 456 -3.87 8.21 22.81
N SER A 457 -3.95 6.97 22.34
CA SER A 457 -5.15 6.47 21.65
C SER A 457 -6.39 6.41 22.56
N ALA A 458 -6.21 6.05 23.83
CA ALA A 458 -7.30 6.02 24.81
C ALA A 458 -7.79 7.43 25.16
N ALA A 459 -6.86 8.38 25.37
CA ALA A 459 -7.20 9.77 25.64
C ALA A 459 -8.00 10.41 24.48
N GLU A 460 -7.64 10.09 23.23
CA GLU A 460 -8.40 10.57 22.07
C GLU A 460 -9.79 9.92 21.98
N GLN A 461 -9.92 8.62 22.30
CA GLN A 461 -11.24 7.97 22.38
C GLN A 461 -12.14 8.64 23.43
N ASP A 462 -11.61 8.95 24.62
CA ASP A 462 -12.36 9.65 25.68
C ASP A 462 -12.79 11.05 25.24
N ARG A 463 -11.93 11.75 24.49
CA ARG A 463 -12.27 13.04 23.88
C ARG A 463 -13.43 12.94 22.91
N LEU A 464 -13.47 11.89 22.08
CA LEU A 464 -14.57 11.64 21.12
C LEU A 464 -15.89 11.25 21.82
N LEU A 465 -15.82 10.62 23.00
CA LEU A 465 -17.00 10.27 23.79
C LEU A 465 -17.64 11.47 24.49
N THR A 466 -16.90 12.57 24.67
CA THR A 466 -17.41 13.79 25.30
C THR A 466 -18.28 14.55 24.30
N PRO A 467 -19.61 14.63 24.50
CA PRO A 467 -20.54 15.14 23.49
C PRO A 467 -20.49 16.67 23.42
N ALA A 468 -19.51 17.21 22.69
CA ALA A 468 -19.48 18.61 22.31
C ALA A 468 -20.31 18.83 21.02
N GLY A 469 -21.64 18.74 21.13
CA GLY A 469 -22.59 19.42 20.22
C GLY A 469 -22.67 19.04 18.72
N ALA A 470 -21.94 18.07 18.18
CA ALA A 470 -21.87 17.85 16.73
C ALA A 470 -22.55 16.55 16.23
N ALA A 471 -23.83 16.63 15.88
CA ALA A 471 -24.59 15.52 15.27
C ALA A 471 -24.26 15.26 13.77
N VAL A 472 -23.42 16.10 13.14
CA VAL A 472 -23.23 16.14 11.67
C VAL A 472 -21.96 15.42 11.18
N ALA A 473 -20.94 15.22 12.03
CA ALA A 473 -19.68 14.52 11.66
C ALA A 473 -19.67 13.01 12.02
N ALA A 474 -20.83 12.40 12.23
CA ALA A 474 -20.97 11.08 12.86
C ALA A 474 -20.18 9.95 12.17
N VAL A 475 -20.17 9.89 10.83
CA VAL A 475 -19.50 8.79 10.10
C VAL A 475 -17.98 8.93 10.13
N GLY A 476 -17.45 10.15 9.96
CA GLY A 476 -16.01 10.43 10.02
C GLY A 476 -15.43 10.19 11.41
N ALA A 477 -16.16 10.61 12.45
CA ALA A 477 -15.83 10.37 13.85
C ALA A 477 -15.89 8.88 14.21
N GLU A 478 -16.94 8.17 13.78
CA GLU A 478 -17.07 6.73 14.00
C GLU A 478 -15.91 5.97 13.33
N LEU A 479 -15.57 6.30 12.07
CA LEU A 479 -14.43 5.71 11.38
C LEU A 479 -13.11 5.99 12.14
N HIS A 480 -12.94 7.21 12.65
CA HIS A 480 -11.76 7.57 13.44
C HIS A 480 -11.66 6.73 14.71
N ASN A 481 -12.75 6.55 15.45
CA ASN A 481 -12.78 5.67 16.63
C ASN A 481 -12.46 4.20 16.29
N LEU A 482 -13.00 3.68 15.18
CA LEU A 482 -12.66 2.33 14.69
C LEU A 482 -11.18 2.22 14.28
N TRP A 483 -10.63 3.27 13.67
CA TRP A 483 -9.21 3.35 13.35
C TRP A 483 -8.33 3.33 14.62
N LEU A 484 -8.72 4.07 15.67
CA LEU A 484 -8.03 4.09 16.97
C LEU A 484 -8.07 2.72 17.63
N THR A 485 -9.26 2.09 17.67
CA THR A 485 -9.46 0.74 18.23
C THR A 485 -8.63 -0.31 17.49
N HIS A 486 -8.49 -0.18 16.16
CA HIS A 486 -7.62 -1.04 15.37
C HIS A 486 -6.13 -0.82 15.69
N HIS A 487 -5.66 0.42 15.84
CA HIS A 487 -4.26 0.67 16.19
C HIS A 487 -3.94 0.24 17.62
N GLN A 488 -4.92 0.32 18.52
CA GLN A 488 -4.81 -0.28 19.85
C GLN A 488 -4.60 -1.80 19.77
N SER A 489 -5.32 -2.53 18.90
CA SER A 489 -5.11 -3.97 18.77
C SER A 489 -3.74 -4.34 18.18
N VAL A 490 -3.21 -3.53 17.26
CA VAL A 490 -1.82 -3.68 16.77
C VAL A 490 -0.82 -3.47 17.91
N LEU A 491 -1.00 -2.42 18.70
CA LEU A 491 -0.13 -2.09 19.83
C LEU A 491 -0.18 -3.17 20.92
N ASP A 492 -1.35 -3.72 21.25
CA ASP A 492 -1.48 -4.82 22.19
C ASP A 492 -0.67 -6.05 21.75
N LEU A 493 -0.72 -6.38 20.45
CA LEU A 493 0.07 -7.47 19.88
C LEU A 493 1.57 -7.21 20.01
N HIS A 494 2.03 -5.99 19.68
CA HIS A 494 3.43 -5.60 19.86
C HIS A 494 3.88 -5.64 21.33
N VAL A 495 3.01 -5.23 22.26
CA VAL A 495 3.26 -5.29 23.71
C VAL A 495 3.41 -6.75 24.16
N ALA A 496 2.51 -7.64 23.71
CA ALA A 496 2.57 -9.07 24.02
C ALA A 496 3.90 -9.69 23.59
N GLU A 497 4.34 -9.41 22.36
CA GLU A 497 5.60 -9.88 21.79
C GLU A 497 6.81 -9.32 22.54
N THR A 498 6.79 -8.02 22.86
CA THR A 498 7.88 -7.34 23.57
C THR A 498 8.04 -7.86 25.00
N ILE A 499 6.93 -8.04 25.73
CA ILE A 499 6.92 -8.64 27.07
C ILE A 499 7.42 -10.09 27.02
N PHE A 500 7.00 -10.85 26.01
CA PHE A 500 7.48 -12.22 25.83
C PHE A 500 8.99 -12.26 25.58
N ALA A 501 9.51 -11.39 24.71
CA ALA A 501 10.93 -11.29 24.42
C ALA A 501 11.77 -10.92 25.66
N LEU A 502 11.30 -9.96 26.46
CA LEU A 502 11.94 -9.56 27.72
C LEU A 502 11.98 -10.71 28.73
N THR A 503 10.84 -11.37 28.97
CA THR A 503 10.74 -12.48 29.94
C THR A 503 11.57 -13.71 29.53
N ARG A 504 11.68 -13.99 28.22
CA ARG A 504 12.53 -15.08 27.71
C ARG A 504 14.02 -14.82 27.96
N LYS A 505 14.47 -13.57 27.85
CA LYS A 505 15.88 -13.21 28.01
C LYS A 505 16.35 -13.32 29.46
N ASP A 506 15.49 -12.95 30.41
CA ASP A 506 15.78 -13.07 31.85
C ASP A 506 15.97 -14.54 32.28
N ALA A 507 15.30 -15.48 31.61
CA ALA A 507 15.44 -16.91 31.88
C ALA A 507 16.81 -17.48 31.49
N SER A 508 17.61 -16.76 30.70
CA SER A 508 18.96 -17.18 30.28
C SER A 508 20.03 -17.02 31.38
N GLY A 509 19.67 -16.66 32.61
CA GLY A 509 20.57 -16.66 33.76
C GLY A 509 21.50 -15.44 33.90
N SER A 510 21.37 -14.44 33.02
CA SER A 510 22.11 -13.18 33.15
C SER A 510 21.31 -12.20 34.01
N SER A 511 21.69 -12.09 35.28
CA SER A 511 20.98 -11.39 36.36
C SER A 511 21.02 -9.85 36.26
N SER A 512 20.50 -9.27 35.18
CA SER A 512 20.29 -7.82 35.10
C SER A 512 19.03 -7.38 35.86
N LYS A 513 19.22 -6.88 37.09
CA LYS A 513 18.17 -6.40 38.03
C LYS A 513 17.44 -5.10 37.62
N LEU A 514 17.29 -4.80 36.33
CA LEU A 514 16.86 -3.46 35.90
C LEU A 514 15.37 -3.31 35.54
N LEU A 515 14.60 -4.39 35.54
CA LEU A 515 13.15 -4.28 35.31
C LEU A 515 12.43 -3.98 36.64
N PRO A 516 11.45 -3.05 36.66
CA PRO A 516 10.57 -2.85 37.81
C PRO A 516 9.86 -4.17 38.11
N THR A 517 10.35 -4.89 39.12
CA THR A 517 9.81 -6.21 39.52
C THR A 517 8.34 -6.15 39.89
N ALA A 518 7.78 -4.95 40.13
CA ALA A 518 6.38 -4.73 40.44
C ALA A 518 5.42 -5.24 39.35
N TRP A 519 5.75 -5.08 38.06
CA TRP A 519 4.87 -5.54 36.99
C TRP A 519 4.90 -7.08 36.88
N PHE A 520 6.00 -7.73 37.21
CA PHE A 520 6.16 -9.19 37.08
C PHE A 520 6.06 -9.95 38.41
N LYS A 521 5.62 -9.30 39.49
CA LYS A 521 5.54 -9.92 40.82
C LYS A 521 4.29 -10.80 40.94
N GLY A 522 4.41 -12.05 40.47
CA GLY A 522 3.44 -13.11 40.67
C GLY A 522 4.04 -14.45 40.22
N HIS A 523 3.76 -15.54 40.92
CA HIS A 523 4.12 -16.91 40.51
C HIS A 523 3.26 -17.39 39.32
N GLU A 524 3.00 -16.52 38.36
CA GLU A 524 2.22 -16.87 37.18
C GLU A 524 3.09 -17.64 36.18
N LYS A 525 2.43 -18.53 35.44
CA LYS A 525 3.06 -19.30 34.37
C LYS A 525 3.72 -18.34 33.37
N LYS A 526 4.94 -18.67 32.92
CA LYS A 526 5.66 -17.88 31.91
C LYS A 526 4.74 -17.62 30.73
N GLY A 527 4.61 -16.37 30.31
CA GLY A 527 3.79 -15.98 29.16
C GLY A 527 2.31 -15.70 29.45
N SER A 528 1.79 -15.89 30.68
CA SER A 528 0.38 -15.57 31.01
C SER A 528 -0.02 -14.15 30.56
N LYS A 529 0.79 -13.16 30.92
CA LYS A 529 0.57 -11.75 30.57
C LYS A 529 0.62 -11.51 29.07
N SER A 530 1.55 -12.15 28.36
CA SER A 530 1.62 -12.05 26.90
C SER A 530 0.35 -12.60 26.25
N ILE A 531 -0.22 -13.70 26.77
CA ILE A 531 -1.49 -14.28 26.29
C ILE A 531 -2.65 -13.31 26.55
N GLU A 532 -2.73 -12.67 27.72
CA GLU A 532 -3.77 -11.68 28.03
C GLU A 532 -3.77 -10.51 27.03
N TRP A 533 -2.60 -9.98 26.68
CA TRP A 533 -2.48 -8.92 25.66
C TRP A 533 -2.86 -9.42 24.26
N VAL A 534 -2.54 -10.67 23.91
CA VAL A 534 -2.97 -11.28 22.62
C VAL A 534 -4.49 -11.42 22.57
N ASP A 535 -5.13 -11.87 23.65
CA ASP A 535 -6.60 -11.97 23.73
C ASP A 535 -7.26 -10.59 23.64
N GLN A 536 -6.65 -9.56 24.25
CA GLN A 536 -7.11 -8.17 24.12
C GLN A 536 -6.99 -7.64 22.67
N ALA A 537 -5.89 -7.95 22.00
CA ALA A 537 -5.68 -7.62 20.59
C ALA A 537 -6.75 -8.28 19.70
N ASP A 538 -7.01 -9.58 19.88
CA ASP A 538 -8.03 -10.30 19.13
C ASP A 538 -9.44 -9.73 19.38
N MET A 539 -9.80 -9.49 20.64
CA MET A 539 -11.09 -8.90 21.01
C MET A 539 -11.34 -7.54 20.35
N ARG A 540 -10.34 -6.64 20.38
CA ARG A 540 -10.44 -5.32 19.74
C ARG A 540 -10.52 -5.44 18.22
N ALA A 541 -9.69 -6.28 17.60
CA ALA A 541 -9.72 -6.53 16.16
C ALA A 541 -11.09 -7.10 15.72
N ALA A 542 -11.62 -8.08 16.45
CA ALA A 542 -12.95 -8.65 16.22
C ALA A 542 -14.06 -7.60 16.33
N GLY A 543 -13.97 -6.70 17.31
CA GLY A 543 -14.89 -5.57 17.46
C GLY A 543 -14.90 -4.63 16.25
N VAL A 544 -13.72 -4.28 15.73
CA VAL A 544 -13.58 -3.45 14.52
C VAL A 544 -14.14 -4.17 13.29
N ILE A 545 -13.83 -5.45 13.11
CA ILE A 545 -14.37 -6.26 12.00
C ILE A 545 -15.90 -6.26 12.06
N LYS A 546 -16.48 -6.53 13.23
CA LYS A 546 -17.93 -6.56 13.44
C LYS A 546 -18.60 -5.19 13.21
N ALA A 547 -17.91 -4.08 13.43
CA ALA A 547 -18.45 -2.74 13.20
C ALA A 547 -18.37 -2.30 11.73
N LEU A 548 -17.35 -2.77 11.00
CA LEU A 548 -17.15 -2.46 9.59
C LEU A 548 -17.92 -3.39 8.65
N GLU A 549 -18.05 -4.66 9.04
CA GLU A 549 -18.94 -5.63 8.38
C GLU A 549 -20.35 -5.45 8.94
N GLU A 550 -21.34 -5.37 8.07
CA GLU A 550 -22.72 -5.32 8.54
C GLU A 550 -23.04 -6.65 9.24
N ALA A 551 -23.61 -6.60 10.45
CA ALA A 551 -24.27 -7.75 11.02
C ALA A 551 -25.52 -8.01 10.17
N THR A 552 -25.39 -8.67 9.02
CA THR A 552 -26.50 -9.04 8.16
C THR A 552 -27.35 -10.07 8.89
N ALA A 553 -28.19 -9.61 9.81
CA ALA A 553 -29.19 -10.40 10.54
C ALA A 553 -30.24 -11.02 9.58
N SER A 554 -30.18 -10.70 8.28
CA SER A 554 -30.99 -11.28 7.21
C SER A 554 -30.51 -12.66 6.73
N ALA A 555 -29.33 -13.16 7.14
CA ALA A 555 -28.79 -14.44 6.67
C ALA A 555 -29.44 -15.70 7.29
N LYS A 556 -30.73 -15.66 7.66
CA LYS A 556 -31.48 -16.85 8.14
C LYS A 556 -31.70 -17.93 7.06
N GLY A 557 -31.22 -17.75 5.82
CA GLY A 557 -31.47 -18.67 4.70
C GLY A 557 -30.25 -19.29 3.99
N ALA A 558 -29.01 -18.89 4.28
CA ALA A 558 -27.86 -19.19 3.40
C ALA A 558 -26.78 -20.08 4.06
N LYS A 559 -27.14 -21.29 4.53
CA LYS A 559 -26.18 -22.21 5.18
C LYS A 559 -25.26 -22.98 4.22
N LYS A 560 -25.47 -22.91 2.89
CA LYS A 560 -24.83 -23.86 1.95
C LYS A 560 -23.54 -23.36 1.27
N ASP A 561 -23.23 -22.06 1.30
CA ASP A 561 -22.08 -21.48 0.58
C ASP A 561 -21.03 -20.77 1.47
N ALA A 562 -21.10 -20.94 2.80
CA ALA A 562 -20.25 -20.22 3.76
C ALA A 562 -18.73 -20.35 3.50
N LYS A 563 -18.26 -21.50 3.01
CA LYS A 563 -16.81 -21.74 2.80
C LYS A 563 -16.19 -20.94 1.65
N LYS A 564 -16.99 -20.37 0.74
CA LYS A 564 -16.47 -19.56 -0.38
C LYS A 564 -16.58 -18.05 -0.13
N GLN A 565 -17.32 -17.63 0.91
CA GLN A 565 -17.61 -16.23 1.17
C GLN A 565 -16.63 -15.57 2.15
N GLU A 566 -15.82 -16.35 2.89
CA GLU A 566 -14.90 -15.83 3.93
C GLU A 566 -13.87 -14.81 3.43
N ASP A 567 -13.54 -14.80 2.13
CA ASP A 567 -12.52 -13.90 1.57
C ASP A 567 -13.05 -12.58 1.01
N LYS A 568 -14.37 -12.40 0.87
CA LYS A 568 -14.91 -11.17 0.28
C LYS A 568 -15.05 -10.08 1.35
N LEU A 569 -14.27 -9.01 1.21
CA LEU A 569 -14.37 -7.80 2.06
C LEU A 569 -15.65 -7.02 1.71
N GLU A 570 -16.75 -7.33 2.39
CA GLU A 570 -18.01 -6.59 2.24
C GLU A 570 -18.14 -5.56 3.36
N LEU A 571 -17.99 -4.28 3.00
CA LEU A 571 -18.22 -3.16 3.93
C LEU A 571 -19.71 -2.90 4.09
N ALA A 572 -20.15 -2.53 5.30
CA ALA A 572 -21.52 -2.10 5.53
C ALA A 572 -21.89 -0.90 4.63
N PRO A 573 -23.16 -0.79 4.16
CA PRO A 573 -23.59 0.24 3.22
C PRO A 573 -23.22 1.67 3.64
N LYS A 574 -23.28 1.97 4.95
CA LYS A 574 -22.89 3.28 5.50
C LYS A 574 -21.46 3.69 5.17
N TRP A 575 -20.53 2.72 5.11
CA TRP A 575 -19.14 2.96 4.75
C TRP A 575 -18.92 3.03 3.24
N THR A 576 -19.88 2.56 2.43
CA THR A 576 -19.75 2.54 0.97
C THR A 576 -20.29 3.79 0.28
N ASN A 577 -21.14 4.55 0.97
CA ASN A 577 -21.80 5.74 0.44
C ASN A 577 -20.83 6.92 0.29
N ASP A 578 -19.92 7.10 1.26
CA ASP A 578 -18.86 8.10 1.19
C ASP A 578 -17.56 7.47 0.67
N LYS A 579 -17.07 7.96 -0.48
CA LYS A 579 -15.86 7.43 -1.13
C LYS A 579 -14.58 7.69 -0.33
N ALA A 580 -14.48 8.83 0.35
CA ALA A 580 -13.28 9.17 1.14
C ALA A 580 -13.14 8.20 2.32
N VAL A 581 -14.26 7.95 2.99
CA VAL A 581 -14.36 7.00 4.10
C VAL A 581 -14.23 5.55 3.62
N LYS A 582 -14.86 5.18 2.50
CA LYS A 582 -14.88 3.79 1.97
C LYS A 582 -13.50 3.18 1.83
N LEU A 583 -12.56 3.94 1.25
CA LEU A 583 -11.21 3.45 1.00
C LEU A 583 -10.47 3.18 2.32
N THR A 584 -10.58 4.10 3.28
CA THR A 584 -10.00 3.94 4.61
C THR A 584 -10.67 2.80 5.39
N ALA A 585 -11.99 2.76 5.44
CA ALA A 585 -12.76 1.70 6.09
C ALA A 585 -12.39 0.32 5.55
N GLY A 586 -12.25 0.19 4.22
CA GLY A 586 -11.82 -1.06 3.60
C GLY A 586 -10.40 -1.50 3.98
N ARG A 587 -9.50 -0.55 4.26
CA ARG A 587 -8.16 -0.85 4.77
C ARG A 587 -8.19 -1.26 6.23
N VAL A 588 -8.86 -0.49 7.08
CA VAL A 588 -9.02 -0.81 8.50
C VAL A 588 -9.64 -2.20 8.66
N LEU A 589 -10.65 -2.55 7.85
CA LEU A 589 -11.24 -3.89 7.86
C LEU A 589 -10.21 -4.98 7.48
N ARG A 590 -9.47 -4.77 6.38
CA ARG A 590 -8.46 -5.73 5.92
C ARG A 590 -7.36 -5.93 6.96
N ASP A 591 -6.88 -4.84 7.56
CA ASP A 591 -5.79 -4.87 8.52
C ASP A 591 -6.25 -5.41 9.87
N ALA A 592 -7.48 -5.12 10.31
CA ALA A 592 -8.08 -5.75 11.49
C ALA A 592 -8.18 -7.27 11.34
N LYS A 593 -8.61 -7.78 10.17
CA LYS A 593 -8.60 -9.23 9.88
C LYS A 593 -7.20 -9.84 9.96
N ARG A 594 -6.18 -9.11 9.48
CA ARG A 594 -4.78 -9.55 9.56
C ARG A 594 -4.30 -9.61 11.02
N VAL A 595 -4.64 -8.61 11.83
CA VAL A 595 -4.30 -8.57 13.26
C VAL A 595 -4.97 -9.71 14.01
N GLN A 596 -6.28 -9.94 13.81
CA GLN A 596 -6.99 -11.09 14.40
C GLN A 596 -6.32 -12.42 14.01
N SER A 597 -6.00 -12.61 12.74
CA SER A 597 -5.29 -13.82 12.28
C SER A 597 -3.91 -13.96 12.92
N ALA A 598 -3.18 -12.85 13.10
CA ALA A 598 -1.87 -12.84 13.77
C ALA A 598 -1.98 -13.13 15.26
N ALA A 599 -2.96 -12.55 15.95
CA ALA A 599 -3.26 -12.81 17.35
C ALA A 599 -3.56 -14.31 17.57
N GLY A 600 -4.39 -14.92 16.73
CA GLY A 600 -4.66 -16.36 16.79
C GLY A 600 -3.40 -17.23 16.64
N ARG A 601 -2.48 -16.88 15.71
CA ARG A 601 -1.19 -17.58 15.58
C ARG A 601 -0.28 -17.38 16.79
N CYS A 602 -0.21 -16.16 17.31
CA CYS A 602 0.61 -15.84 18.47
C CYS A 602 0.12 -16.58 19.70
N ARG A 603 -1.20 -16.65 19.91
CA ARG A 603 -1.82 -17.40 21.00
C ARG A 603 -1.44 -18.87 20.98
N VAL A 604 -1.64 -19.55 19.84
CA VAL A 604 -1.27 -20.97 19.69
C VAL A 604 0.23 -21.20 19.94
N THR A 605 1.06 -20.25 19.52
CA THR A 605 2.51 -20.32 19.76
C THR A 605 2.86 -20.17 21.24
N LEU A 606 2.24 -19.20 21.93
CA LEU A 606 2.48 -18.94 23.35
C LEU A 606 1.94 -20.05 24.26
N GLU A 607 0.78 -20.64 23.93
CA GLU A 607 0.21 -21.77 24.67
C GLU A 607 1.05 -23.06 24.51
N GLY A 608 1.82 -23.18 23.42
CA GLY A 608 2.70 -24.31 23.16
C GLY A 608 4.08 -24.24 23.82
N LEU A 609 4.47 -23.08 24.38
CA LEU A 609 5.75 -22.84 25.06
C LEU A 609 5.60 -22.94 26.58
#